data_AF-A0AAW4PUC2-F1
#
_entry.id   AF-A0AAW4PUC2-F1
#
_cell.length_a   1.000
_cell.length_b   1.000
_cell.length_c   1.000
_cell.angle_alpha   90.00
_cell.angle_beta   90.00
_cell.angle_gamma   90.00
#
_symmetry.space_group_name_H-M   'P 1'
#
loop_
_entity.id
_entity.type
_entity.pdbx_description
1 polymer ?
#
loop_
_entity_poly.entity_id
_entity_poly.type
_entity_poly.pdbx_seq_one_letter_code
_entity_poly.pdbx_strand_id
1 'polypeptide(L)'
;MSDDDRAGEFGPIYLPALQRIRDLWLELEPLVDETAYDDVVAPTELQISLSDGLGNAESARLDIQWSELGMYSFHYVDSDDVNWRFDRHPNTHSPETHFHPSPEAATTAAEPSCIDVTEVSLVTRAVHTMWRAAYEDDNMDQLNSASNPP
;
A
#
# COMPACT_ATOMS: atom_id res chain seq x y z
N MET A 1 3.63 10.03 -7.68
CA MET A 1 4.23 8.98 -8.53
C MET A 1 5.11 9.64 -9.58
N SER A 2 6.40 9.31 -9.65
CA SER A 2 7.17 9.62 -10.87
C SER A 2 6.94 8.48 -11.86
N ASP A 3 6.54 8.80 -13.08
CA ASP A 3 6.25 7.84 -14.17
C ASP A 3 7.47 6.98 -14.59
N ASP A 4 8.66 7.22 -14.02
CA ASP A 4 9.94 6.65 -14.45
C ASP A 4 10.13 5.17 -14.05
N ASP A 5 9.28 4.63 -13.16
CA ASP A 5 9.44 3.28 -12.61
C ASP A 5 8.65 2.19 -13.35
N ARG A 6 7.75 2.56 -14.28
CA ARG A 6 6.84 1.61 -14.94
C ARG A 6 7.30 1.26 -16.35
N ALA A 7 7.37 -0.03 -16.65
CA ALA A 7 7.62 -0.53 -18.00
C ALA A 7 6.45 -1.41 -18.44
N GLY A 8 5.41 -0.80 -19.01
CA GLY A 8 4.19 -1.47 -19.43
C GLY A 8 2.94 -0.71 -18.97
N GLU A 9 1.76 -1.30 -19.21
CA GLU A 9 0.49 -0.68 -18.87
C GLU A 9 0.05 -1.05 -17.45
N PHE A 10 -0.19 -0.06 -16.58
CA PHE A 10 -0.82 -0.26 -15.28
C PHE A 10 -2.31 -0.63 -15.43
N GLY A 11 -2.97 -0.07 -16.45
CA GLY A 11 -4.38 -0.25 -16.77
C GLY A 11 -5.27 0.83 -16.12
N PRO A 12 -6.54 0.91 -16.54
CA PRO A 12 -7.50 1.84 -15.94
C PRO A 12 -7.79 1.49 -14.48
N ILE A 13 -8.08 2.49 -13.66
CA ILE A 13 -8.40 2.31 -12.24
C ILE A 13 -9.75 1.60 -12.08
N TYR A 14 -9.77 0.61 -11.19
CA TYR A 14 -10.93 -0.20 -10.89
C TYR A 14 -11.56 0.23 -9.56
N LEU A 15 -12.50 1.18 -9.63
CA LEU A 15 -13.17 1.76 -8.45
C LEU A 15 -13.79 0.72 -7.49
N PRO A 16 -14.44 -0.38 -7.95
CA PRO A 16 -14.94 -1.41 -7.03
C PRO A 16 -13.86 -2.04 -6.15
N ALA A 17 -12.61 -2.17 -6.64
CA ALA A 17 -11.50 -2.63 -5.80
C ALA A 17 -11.14 -1.60 -4.73
N LEU A 18 -11.04 -0.30 -5.08
CA LEU A 18 -10.79 0.76 -4.10
C LEU A 18 -11.88 0.80 -3.01
N GLN A 19 -13.15 0.68 -3.39
CA GLN A 19 -14.26 0.59 -2.43
C GLN A 19 -14.12 -0.61 -1.49
N ARG A 20 -13.74 -1.77 -2.03
CA ARG A 20 -13.52 -2.99 -1.25
C ARG A 20 -12.36 -2.85 -0.27
N ILE A 21 -11.27 -2.20 -0.70
CA ILE A 21 -10.08 -1.91 0.12
C ILE A 21 -10.48 -0.99 1.28
N ARG A 22 -11.16 0.12 0.98
CA ARG A 22 -11.67 1.07 1.97
C ARG A 22 -12.52 0.36 3.04
N ASP A 23 -13.49 -0.44 2.61
CA ASP A 23 -14.40 -1.12 3.53
C ASP A 23 -13.65 -2.12 4.44
N LEU A 24 -12.59 -2.78 3.94
CA LEU A 24 -11.74 -3.65 4.75
C LEU A 24 -10.93 -2.89 5.79
N TRP A 25 -10.33 -1.75 5.42
CA TRP A 25 -9.59 -0.92 6.38
C TRP A 25 -10.51 -0.37 7.48
N LEU A 26 -11.70 0.11 7.12
CA LEU A 26 -12.70 0.56 8.08
C LEU A 26 -13.19 -0.56 9.00
N GLU A 27 -13.23 -1.81 8.52
CA GLU A 27 -13.62 -2.99 9.31
C GLU A 27 -12.51 -3.42 10.27
N LEU A 28 -11.25 -3.39 9.81
CA LEU A 28 -10.12 -4.01 10.49
C LEU A 28 -9.37 -3.06 11.42
N GLU A 29 -9.24 -1.79 11.05
CA GLU A 29 -8.33 -0.87 11.72
C GLU A 29 -9.08 0.27 12.44
N PRO A 30 -9.13 0.25 13.79
CA PRO A 30 -9.78 1.29 14.56
C PRO A 30 -9.10 2.67 14.47
N LEU A 31 -7.85 2.76 14.02
CA LEU A 31 -7.13 4.03 13.85
C LEU A 31 -7.51 4.80 12.59
N VAL A 32 -8.32 4.24 11.69
CA VAL A 32 -8.82 4.96 10.51
C VAL A 32 -9.65 6.17 10.95
N ASP A 33 -9.16 7.37 10.62
CA ASP A 33 -9.79 8.65 10.95
C ASP A 33 -10.68 9.14 9.79
N GLU A 34 -10.14 9.11 8.56
CA GLU A 34 -10.85 9.56 7.36
C GLU A 34 -10.49 8.70 6.15
N THR A 35 -11.42 8.59 5.19
CA THR A 35 -11.14 8.03 3.87
C THR A 35 -11.62 8.99 2.80
N ALA A 36 -10.82 9.22 1.76
CA ALA A 36 -11.13 10.11 0.66
C ALA A 36 -10.75 9.49 -0.69
N TYR A 37 -11.36 9.99 -1.76
CA TYR A 37 -10.87 9.77 -3.11
C TYR A 37 -10.29 11.09 -3.63
N ASP A 38 -9.30 11.01 -4.49
CA ASP A 38 -8.66 12.17 -5.13
C ASP A 38 -9.61 12.97 -6.02
N ASP A 39 -10.55 12.30 -6.69
CA ASP A 39 -11.58 12.92 -7.53
C ASP A 39 -12.95 12.26 -7.32
N VAL A 40 -14.02 13.08 -7.33
CA VAL A 40 -15.40 12.61 -7.06
C VAL A 40 -16.09 11.98 -8.27
N VAL A 41 -15.59 12.21 -9.48
CA VAL A 41 -16.18 11.75 -10.75
C VAL A 41 -15.37 10.60 -11.33
N ALA A 42 -14.04 10.72 -11.34
CA ALA A 42 -13.12 9.77 -11.93
C ALA A 42 -11.96 9.49 -10.95
N PRO A 43 -12.24 8.86 -9.80
CA PRO A 43 -11.23 8.59 -8.79
C PRO A 43 -10.11 7.73 -9.35
N THR A 44 -8.87 8.14 -9.12
CA THR A 44 -7.68 7.36 -9.47
C THR A 44 -6.98 6.77 -8.25
N GLU A 45 -7.27 7.30 -7.07
CA GLU A 45 -6.61 6.94 -5.82
C GLU A 45 -7.59 6.97 -4.65
N LEU A 46 -7.44 6.00 -3.75
CA LEU A 46 -8.05 6.00 -2.43
C LEU A 46 -7.01 6.46 -1.42
N GLN A 47 -7.37 7.42 -0.58
CA GLN A 47 -6.58 7.88 0.55
C GLN A 47 -7.24 7.42 1.85
N ILE A 48 -6.47 6.82 2.74
CA ILE A 48 -6.89 6.41 4.08
C ILE A 48 -6.01 7.11 5.09
N SER A 49 -6.56 8.03 5.86
CA SER A 49 -5.88 8.72 6.95
C SER A 49 -6.03 7.92 8.24
N LEU A 50 -4.92 7.77 8.96
CA LEU A 50 -4.82 7.10 10.25
C LEU A 50 -4.49 8.13 11.32
N SER A 51 -5.15 8.01 12.47
CA SER A 51 -4.97 8.87 13.65
C SER A 51 -3.66 8.64 14.41
N ASP A 52 -2.84 7.69 13.96
CA ASP A 52 -1.52 7.38 14.50
C ASP A 52 -0.64 6.75 13.40
N GLY A 53 0.68 6.72 13.61
CA GLY A 53 1.65 6.18 12.66
C GLY A 53 2.63 5.18 13.29
N LEU A 54 3.61 4.73 12.50
CA LEU A 54 4.69 3.88 12.96
C LEU A 54 5.67 4.69 13.82
N GLY A 55 6.22 4.07 14.87
CA GLY A 55 7.20 4.71 15.74
C GLY A 55 6.61 5.88 16.55
N ASN A 56 7.15 7.08 16.33
CA ASN A 56 6.71 8.30 17.03
C ASN A 56 5.77 9.17 16.19
N ALA A 57 5.41 8.73 14.97
CA ALA A 57 4.57 9.51 14.09
C ALA A 57 3.15 9.66 14.66
N GLU A 58 2.64 10.89 14.72
CA GLU A 58 1.33 11.21 15.31
C GLU A 58 0.16 11.00 14.32
N SER A 59 0.45 10.68 13.06
CA SER A 59 -0.55 10.37 12.04
C SER A 59 0.11 9.69 10.85
N ALA A 60 -0.68 8.94 10.08
CA ALA A 60 -0.22 8.34 8.83
C ALA A 60 -1.30 8.37 7.75
N ARG A 61 -0.90 8.09 6.51
CA ARG A 61 -1.78 7.96 5.36
C ARG A 61 -1.35 6.81 4.46
N LEU A 62 -2.33 6.11 3.90
CA LEU A 62 -2.15 5.18 2.79
C LEU A 62 -2.76 5.76 1.51
N ASP A 63 -1.93 5.90 0.48
CA ASP A 63 -2.30 6.28 -0.88
C ASP A 63 -2.37 5.01 -1.74
N ILE A 64 -3.56 4.66 -2.23
CA ILE A 64 -3.85 3.34 -2.79
C ILE A 64 -4.42 3.43 -4.19
N GLN A 65 -3.81 2.66 -5.11
CA GLN A 65 -4.31 2.49 -6.48
C GLN A 65 -4.53 1.00 -6.76
N TRP A 66 -5.56 0.70 -7.56
CA TRP A 66 -5.82 -0.66 -8.05
C TRP A 66 -6.44 -0.60 -9.44
N SER A 67 -5.90 -1.36 -10.40
CA SER A 67 -6.36 -1.35 -11.80
C SER A 67 -7.22 -2.55 -12.18
N GLU A 68 -7.92 -2.45 -13.31
CA GLU A 68 -8.68 -3.56 -13.89
C GLU A 68 -7.79 -4.75 -14.28
N LEU A 69 -6.49 -4.52 -14.46
CA LEU A 69 -5.50 -5.55 -14.77
C LEU A 69 -4.91 -6.20 -13.51
N GLY A 70 -5.37 -5.82 -12.31
CA GLY A 70 -4.86 -6.34 -11.05
C GLY A 70 -3.51 -5.76 -10.63
N MET A 71 -3.12 -4.63 -11.21
CA MET A 71 -1.94 -3.86 -10.80
C MET A 71 -2.32 -2.96 -9.63
N TYR A 72 -1.42 -2.76 -8.68
CA TYR A 72 -1.72 -1.98 -7.49
C TYR A 72 -0.50 -1.23 -6.95
N SER A 73 -0.78 -0.26 -6.09
CA SER A 73 0.19 0.43 -5.24
C SER A 73 -0.48 0.68 -3.89
N PHE A 74 0.17 0.29 -2.80
CA PHE A 74 -0.16 0.70 -1.42
C PHE A 74 1.02 1.48 -0.89
N HIS A 75 0.90 2.80 -0.84
CA HIS A 75 1.96 3.70 -0.41
C HIS A 75 1.63 4.30 0.96
N TYR A 76 2.40 3.95 1.97
CA TYR A 76 2.29 4.52 3.30
C TYR A 76 3.20 5.73 3.42
N VAL A 77 2.74 6.78 4.11
CA VAL A 77 3.53 7.94 4.53
C VAL A 77 3.03 8.42 5.89
N ASP A 78 3.92 8.84 6.78
CA ASP A 78 3.55 9.38 8.09
C ASP A 78 4.10 10.76 8.41
N SER A 79 3.74 11.28 9.59
CA SER A 79 4.13 12.62 10.03
C SER A 79 5.62 12.80 10.27
N ASP A 80 6.38 11.70 10.38
CA ASP A 80 7.84 11.70 10.53
C ASP A 80 8.53 11.55 9.15
N ASP A 81 7.76 11.66 8.06
CA ASP A 81 8.18 11.50 6.65
C ASP A 81 8.66 10.09 6.31
N VAL A 82 8.35 9.11 7.16
CA VAL A 82 8.65 7.70 6.91
C VAL A 82 7.62 7.16 5.93
N ASN A 83 8.10 6.53 4.86
CA ASN A 83 7.26 5.96 3.82
C ASN A 83 7.79 4.62 3.30
N TRP A 84 6.87 3.74 2.91
CA TRP A 84 7.13 2.43 2.31
C TRP A 84 6.02 2.09 1.32
N ARG A 85 6.26 1.14 0.40
CA ARG A 85 5.29 0.84 -0.65
C ARG A 85 5.23 -0.64 -1.03
N PHE A 86 4.03 -1.20 -1.16
CA PHE A 86 3.81 -2.46 -1.88
C PHE A 86 3.26 -2.17 -3.27
N ASP A 87 3.95 -2.65 -4.29
CA ASP A 87 3.56 -2.48 -5.67
C ASP A 87 3.37 -3.80 -6.39
N ARG A 88 2.47 -3.77 -7.35
CA ARG A 88 2.43 -4.74 -8.44
C ARG A 88 2.24 -4.01 -9.75
N HIS A 89 3.26 -3.98 -10.59
CA HIS A 89 3.16 -3.46 -11.94
C HIS A 89 4.32 -3.93 -12.83
N PRO A 90 4.12 -3.91 -14.17
CA PRO A 90 5.20 -4.14 -15.11
C PRO A 90 6.33 -3.13 -14.93
N ASN A 91 7.57 -3.60 -14.85
CA ASN A 91 8.78 -2.79 -14.77
C ASN A 91 9.99 -3.58 -15.33
N THR A 92 11.14 -2.93 -15.47
CA THR A 92 12.35 -3.51 -16.08
C THR A 92 13.46 -3.91 -15.10
N HIS A 93 13.30 -3.59 -13.82
CA HIS A 93 14.40 -3.57 -12.85
C HIS A 93 14.09 -4.31 -11.53
N SER A 94 12.84 -4.65 -11.30
CA SER A 94 12.30 -5.32 -10.11
C SER A 94 11.35 -6.45 -10.52
N PRO A 95 11.02 -7.40 -9.62
CA PRO A 95 9.89 -8.30 -9.83
C PRO A 95 8.59 -7.52 -10.08
N GLU A 96 7.61 -8.14 -10.75
CA GLU A 96 6.30 -7.50 -10.99
C GLU A 96 5.66 -7.06 -9.67
N THR A 97 5.64 -7.95 -8.69
CA THR A 97 5.23 -7.66 -7.31
C THR A 97 6.46 -7.38 -6.45
N HIS A 98 6.59 -6.17 -5.93
CA HIS A 98 7.76 -5.73 -5.19
C HIS A 98 7.39 -4.81 -4.01
N PHE A 99 8.34 -4.64 -3.11
CA PHE A 99 8.25 -3.80 -1.94
C PHE A 99 9.36 -2.74 -1.96
N HIS A 100 9.01 -1.51 -1.66
CA HIS A 100 9.95 -0.43 -1.42
C HIS A 100 10.07 -0.20 0.08
N PRO A 101 11.23 -0.50 0.69
CA PRO A 101 11.41 -0.39 2.12
C PRO A 101 11.46 1.06 2.60
N SER A 102 11.14 1.24 3.87
CA SER A 102 11.33 2.48 4.61
C SER A 102 12.81 2.88 4.73
N PRO A 103 13.13 4.16 4.96
CA PRO A 103 12.19 5.27 5.21
C PRO A 103 11.75 6.06 3.97
N GLU A 104 12.39 5.86 2.82
CA GLU A 104 12.21 6.74 1.64
C GLU A 104 11.45 6.09 0.48
N ALA A 105 11.02 4.83 0.63
CA ALA A 105 10.45 4.01 -0.44
C ALA A 105 11.24 4.10 -1.77
N ALA A 106 12.57 4.16 -1.68
CA ALA A 106 13.42 4.47 -2.83
C ALA A 106 13.29 3.40 -3.93
N THR A 107 13.14 3.84 -5.19
CA THR A 107 13.04 2.94 -6.35
C THR A 107 14.20 1.95 -6.43
N THR A 108 15.42 2.44 -6.19
CA THR A 108 16.64 1.63 -6.27
C THR A 108 16.80 0.61 -5.15
N ALA A 109 15.96 0.69 -4.10
CA ALA A 109 15.95 -0.22 -2.97
C ALA A 109 14.81 -1.26 -3.06
N ALA A 110 14.08 -1.31 -4.17
CA ALA A 110 12.99 -2.26 -4.36
C ALA A 110 13.46 -3.71 -4.20
N GLU A 111 12.69 -4.49 -3.45
CA GLU A 111 12.93 -5.90 -3.20
C GLU A 111 11.68 -6.74 -3.53
N PRO A 112 11.78 -8.07 -3.69
CA PRO A 112 10.61 -8.90 -3.92
C PRO A 112 9.57 -8.75 -2.81
N SER A 113 8.29 -8.63 -3.19
CA SER A 113 7.19 -8.65 -2.24
C SER A 113 7.00 -10.05 -1.65
N CYS A 114 6.64 -10.12 -0.38
CA CYS A 114 6.27 -11.34 0.32
C CYS A 114 4.78 -11.74 0.13
N ILE A 115 4.02 -10.93 -0.61
CA ILE A 115 2.60 -11.17 -0.94
C ILE A 115 2.53 -11.88 -2.31
N ASP A 116 2.12 -13.17 -2.30
CA ASP A 116 1.96 -13.98 -3.52
C ASP A 116 0.50 -14.00 -4.05
N VAL A 117 -0.46 -13.66 -3.19
CA VAL A 117 -1.88 -13.57 -3.55
C VAL A 117 -2.17 -12.37 -4.44
N THR A 118 -3.26 -12.42 -5.20
CA THR A 118 -3.57 -11.38 -6.20
C THR A 118 -4.98 -10.80 -6.05
N GLU A 119 -5.80 -11.43 -5.23
CA GLU A 119 -7.17 -11.03 -4.94
C GLU A 119 -7.18 -9.80 -4.03
N VAL A 120 -7.94 -8.77 -4.42
CA VAL A 120 -8.05 -7.48 -3.70
C VAL A 120 -8.16 -7.65 -2.18
N SER A 121 -9.03 -8.55 -1.72
CA SER A 121 -9.28 -8.73 -0.29
C SER A 121 -8.12 -9.42 0.45
N LEU A 122 -7.38 -10.31 -0.20
CA LEU A 122 -6.25 -11.01 0.39
C LEU A 122 -5.03 -10.07 0.41
N VAL A 123 -4.71 -9.41 -0.70
CA VAL A 123 -3.64 -8.39 -0.74
C VAL A 123 -3.86 -7.31 0.32
N THR A 124 -5.10 -6.80 0.46
CA THR A 124 -5.42 -5.79 1.48
C THR A 124 -5.19 -6.30 2.90
N ARG A 125 -5.61 -7.54 3.19
CA ARG A 125 -5.45 -8.16 4.52
C ARG A 125 -3.98 -8.44 4.81
N ALA A 126 -3.20 -8.85 3.81
CA ALA A 126 -1.77 -9.01 3.91
C ALA A 126 -1.06 -7.70 4.26
N VAL A 127 -1.32 -6.63 3.50
CA VAL A 127 -0.75 -5.29 3.76
C VAL A 127 -1.13 -4.80 5.17
N HIS A 128 -2.41 -4.88 5.51
CA HIS A 128 -2.90 -4.50 6.84
C HIS A 128 -2.20 -5.31 7.95
N THR A 129 -2.09 -6.63 7.79
CA THR A 129 -1.46 -7.51 8.80
C THR A 129 -0.01 -7.12 9.05
N MET A 130 0.75 -6.82 8.00
CA MET A 130 2.15 -6.41 8.14
C MET A 130 2.29 -5.03 8.77
N TRP A 131 1.47 -4.05 8.33
CA TRP A 131 1.47 -2.73 8.94
C TRP A 131 1.09 -2.79 10.43
N ARG A 132 0.07 -3.58 10.77
CA ARG A 132 -0.39 -3.74 12.15
C ARG A 132 0.67 -4.38 13.04
N ALA A 133 1.37 -5.40 12.55
CA ALA A 133 2.47 -6.04 13.27
C ALA A 133 3.62 -5.03 13.52
N ALA A 134 4.03 -4.31 12.46
CA ALA A 134 5.06 -3.28 12.57
C ALA A 134 4.67 -2.16 13.55
N TYR A 135 3.39 -1.76 13.56
CA TYR A 135 2.83 -0.76 14.49
C TYR A 135 2.84 -1.26 15.95
N GLU A 136 2.41 -2.50 16.19
CA GLU A 136 2.32 -3.05 17.55
C GLU A 136 3.69 -3.33 18.20
N ASP A 137 4.65 -3.79 17.39
CA ASP A 137 5.98 -4.17 17.88
C ASP A 137 7.02 -3.05 17.74
N ASP A 138 6.64 -1.88 17.21
CA ASP A 138 7.54 -0.78 16.85
C ASP A 138 8.75 -1.28 16.02
N ASN A 139 8.45 -2.11 15.02
CA ASN A 139 9.45 -2.83 14.26
C ASN A 139 9.14 -2.86 12.76
N MET A 140 9.76 -1.93 12.03
CA MET A 140 9.61 -1.81 10.58
C MET A 140 10.17 -3.00 9.79
N ASP A 141 11.10 -3.77 10.35
CA ASP A 141 11.66 -4.96 9.68
C ASP A 141 10.60 -6.07 9.51
N GLN A 142 9.43 -5.93 10.15
CA GLN A 142 8.30 -6.82 9.94
C GLN A 142 7.56 -6.55 8.64
N LEU A 143 7.68 -5.36 8.08
CA LEU A 143 7.18 -5.05 6.74
C LEU A 143 7.89 -5.98 5.74
N ASN A 144 7.11 -6.62 4.87
CA ASN A 144 7.62 -7.54 3.85
C ASN A 144 8.29 -8.84 4.38
N SER A 145 8.09 -9.19 5.66
CA SER A 145 8.74 -10.36 6.28
C SER A 145 7.87 -11.63 6.36
N ALA A 146 6.57 -11.51 6.06
CA ALA A 146 5.61 -12.59 6.24
C ALA A 146 5.74 -13.68 5.16
N SER A 147 5.63 -14.95 5.55
CA SER A 147 5.56 -16.06 4.58
C SER A 147 4.12 -16.30 4.15
N ASN A 148 3.74 -15.78 2.96
CA ASN A 148 2.41 -15.90 2.36
C ASN A 148 1.28 -15.44 3.31
N PRO A 149 1.23 -14.15 3.66
CA PRO A 149 0.16 -13.57 4.47
C PRO A 149 -1.22 -13.77 3.81
N PRO A 150 -2.30 -13.84 4.60
CA PRO A 150 -3.63 -14.26 4.15
C PRO A 150 -4.31 -13.29 3.19
#